data_AF-A0A5B7IYV5-F1
#
_entry.id   AF-A0A5B7IYV5-F1
#
_cell.length_a   1.000
_cell.length_b   1.000
_cell.length_c   1.000
_cell.angle_alpha   90.00
_cell.angle_beta   90.00
_cell.angle_gamma   90.00
#
_symmetry.space_group_name_H-M   'P 1'
#
loop_
_entity.id
_entity.type
_entity.pdbx_description
1 polymer ?
#
loop_
_entity_poly.entity_id
_entity_poly.type
_entity_poly.pdbx_seq_one_letter_code
_entity_poly.pdbx_strand_id
1 'polypeptide(L)'
;MDNAGQWNEEVLQLTMANTMDQWVEESTRYRREEEPSLLDLVFTKKPEPSPSIQYLSPMGRSDHVTLELEIQEEDGISYRDD
;
A
#
# COMPACT_ATOMS: atom_id res chain seq x y z
N MET A 1 27.42 0.90 0.41
CA MET A 1 26.77 2.21 0.56
C MET A 1 25.34 1.90 0.93
N ASP A 2 24.99 2.11 2.20
CA ASP A 2 23.66 1.86 2.72
C ASP A 2 22.81 3.11 2.48
N ASN A 3 22.02 3.07 1.40
CA ASN A 3 21.11 4.15 1.05
C ASN A 3 19.71 3.90 1.65
N ALA A 4 19.49 2.78 2.35
CA ALA A 4 18.15 2.42 2.85
C ALA A 4 17.63 3.46 3.84
N GLY A 5 18.51 3.98 4.71
CA GLY A 5 18.14 5.06 5.63
C GLY A 5 17.69 6.34 4.91
N GLN A 6 18.37 6.71 3.82
CA GLN A 6 18.01 7.90 3.03
C GLN A 6 16.68 7.72 2.30
N TRP A 7 16.47 6.58 1.65
CA TRP A 7 15.21 6.29 0.96
C TRP A 7 14.02 6.25 1.91
N ASN A 8 14.20 5.71 3.13
CA ASN A 8 13.16 5.72 4.15
C ASN A 8 12.73 7.14 4.53
N GLU A 9 13.71 8.05 4.71
CA GLU A 9 13.42 9.45 5.02
C GLU A 9 12.69 10.16 3.87
N GLU A 10 13.14 9.98 2.63
CA GLU A 10 12.52 10.61 1.46
C GLU A 10 11.07 10.14 1.25
N VAL A 11 10.81 8.84 1.40
CA VAL A 11 9.46 8.27 1.30
C VAL A 11 8.55 8.81 2.41
N LEU A 12 9.05 8.90 3.65
CA LEU A 12 8.32 9.50 4.78
C LEU A 12 7.96 10.96 4.51
N GLN A 13 8.94 11.76 4.08
CA GLN A 13 8.73 13.18 3.77
C GLN A 13 7.71 13.37 2.65
N LEU A 14 7.82 12.58 1.57
CA LEU A 14 6.90 12.67 0.43
C LEU A 14 5.47 12.28 0.83
N THR A 15 5.31 11.23 1.63
CA THR A 15 4.00 10.77 2.14
C THR A 15 3.33 11.85 2.97
N MET A 16 4.08 12.46 3.91
CA MET A 16 3.58 13.55 4.75
C MET A 16 3.21 14.79 3.93
N ALA A 17 4.09 15.20 2.99
CA ALA A 17 3.87 16.38 2.16
C ALA A 17 2.63 16.26 1.27
N ASN A 18 2.28 15.03 0.86
CA ASN A 18 1.12 14.76 0.00
C ASN A 18 -0.11 14.26 0.75
N THR A 19 -0.08 14.27 2.09
CA THR A 19 -1.17 13.79 2.97
C THR A 19 -1.71 12.42 2.53
N MET A 20 -0.79 11.50 2.23
CA MET A 20 -1.14 10.13 1.85
C MET A 20 -1.26 9.26 3.09
N ASP A 21 -2.23 8.34 3.09
CA ASP A 21 -2.37 7.30 4.08
C ASP A 21 -1.73 6.00 3.57
N GLN A 22 -1.07 5.30 4.47
CA GLN A 22 -0.46 3.99 4.23
C GLN A 22 -1.40 2.90 4.76
N TRP A 23 -1.70 1.89 3.94
CA TRP A 23 -2.79 0.93 4.22
C TRP A 23 -2.35 -0.47 4.64
N VAL A 24 -1.05 -0.79 4.55
CA VAL A 24 -0.54 -2.15 4.77
C VAL A 24 -0.05 -2.31 6.21
N GLU A 25 -0.73 -3.13 6.99
CA GLU A 25 -0.44 -3.33 8.40
C GLU A 25 0.25 -4.68 8.67
N GLU A 26 0.00 -5.69 7.83
CA GLU A 26 0.52 -7.04 8.02
C GLU A 26 1.88 -7.25 7.36
N SER A 27 2.66 -8.23 7.85
CA SER A 27 3.90 -8.62 7.18
C SER A 27 3.61 -9.09 5.75
N THR A 28 4.36 -8.57 4.80
CA THR A 28 4.15 -8.85 3.37
C THR A 28 5.13 -9.86 2.81
N ARG A 29 6.19 -10.20 3.56
CA ARG A 29 7.18 -11.20 3.15
C ARG A 29 7.37 -12.28 4.21
N TYR A 30 7.34 -13.53 3.75
CA TYR A 30 7.54 -14.74 4.55
C TYR A 30 8.52 -15.68 3.85
N ARG A 31 9.77 -15.73 4.33
CA ARG A 31 10.75 -16.75 3.92
C ARG A 31 10.91 -17.82 4.97
N ARG A 32 11.23 -19.04 4.54
CA ARG A 32 11.64 -20.10 5.45
C ARG A 32 12.90 -19.64 6.18
N GLU A 33 12.89 -19.73 7.51
CA GLU A 33 14.00 -19.38 8.42
C GLU A 33 14.31 -17.88 8.57
N GLU A 34 13.51 -16.99 7.98
CA GLU A 34 13.61 -15.54 8.24
C GLU A 34 12.39 -15.05 9.05
N GLU A 35 12.56 -13.99 9.83
CA GLU A 35 11.42 -13.31 10.46
C GLU A 35 10.53 -12.65 9.39
N PRO A 36 9.19 -12.73 9.54
CA PRO A 36 8.28 -11.99 8.67
C PRO A 36 8.59 -10.49 8.65
N SER A 37 8.49 -9.87 7.49
CA SER A 37 8.78 -8.43 7.33
C SER A 37 7.71 -7.73 6.50
N LEU A 38 7.44 -6.48 6.84
CA LEU A 38 6.61 -5.55 6.07
C LEU A 38 7.52 -4.79 5.10
N LEU A 39 7.51 -5.17 3.82
CA LEU A 39 8.33 -4.57 2.77
C LEU A 39 7.51 -3.93 1.64
N ASP A 40 6.33 -4.49 1.35
CA ASP A 40 5.39 -3.91 0.40
C ASP A 40 4.45 -2.92 1.11
N LEU A 41 4.28 -1.74 0.53
CA LEU A 41 3.48 -0.65 1.07
C LEU A 41 2.52 -0.14 -0.01
N VAL A 42 1.34 0.30 0.41
CA VAL A 42 0.33 0.93 -0.44
C VAL A 42 0.00 2.28 0.15
N PHE A 43 0.15 3.34 -0.66
CA PHE A 43 -0.17 4.71 -0.28
C PHE A 43 -1.30 5.23 -1.17
N THR A 44 -2.31 5.86 -0.56
CA THR A 44 -3.34 6.60 -1.31
C THR A 44 -3.58 7.95 -0.67
N LYS A 45 -4.09 8.92 -1.43
CA LYS A 45 -4.78 10.06 -0.82
C LYS A 45 -6.07 9.53 -0.21
N LYS A 46 -6.47 10.01 0.98
CA LYS A 46 -7.69 9.59 1.70
C LYS A 46 -8.86 9.42 0.74
N PRO A 47 -9.19 8.17 0.33
CA PRO A 47 -10.35 7.95 -0.52
C PRO A 47 -11.56 7.87 0.41
N GLU A 48 -12.67 8.45 -0.03
CA GLU A 48 -13.97 8.25 0.61
C GLU A 48 -14.85 7.41 -0.34
N PRO A 49 -15.32 6.23 0.08
CA PRO A 49 -15.05 5.54 1.36
C PRO A 49 -13.64 4.94 1.45
N SER A 50 -13.24 4.60 2.68
CA SER A 50 -11.95 3.93 2.94
C SER A 50 -11.84 2.62 2.14
N PRO A 51 -10.65 2.31 1.58
CA PRO A 51 -10.46 1.14 0.74
C PRO A 51 -10.46 -0.13 1.60
N SER A 52 -10.83 -1.25 0.99
CA SER A 52 -10.69 -2.57 1.61
C SER A 52 -9.37 -3.19 1.16
N ILE A 53 -8.62 -3.80 2.09
CA ILE A 53 -7.37 -4.50 1.79
C ILE A 53 -7.45 -5.95 2.25
N GLN A 54 -7.02 -6.88 1.39
CA GLN A 54 -6.93 -8.31 1.69
C GLN A 54 -5.51 -8.82 1.48
N TYR A 55 -5.10 -9.73 2.36
CA TYR A 55 -3.78 -10.38 2.35
C TYR A 55 -3.94 -11.82 1.90
N LEU A 56 -3.61 -12.10 0.65
CA LEU A 56 -3.72 -13.44 0.07
C LEU A 56 -2.40 -14.19 0.19
N SER A 57 -2.47 -15.47 0.54
CA SER A 57 -1.29 -16.31 0.70
C SER A 57 -0.38 -16.25 -0.55
N PRO A 58 0.95 -16.26 -0.37
CA PRO A 58 1.89 -16.17 -1.49
C PRO A 58 1.57 -17.21 -2.58
N MET A 59 1.37 -16.73 -3.81
CA MET A 59 1.04 -17.61 -4.93
C MET A 59 2.30 -18.14 -5.60
N GLY A 60 2.39 -19.46 -5.77
CA GLY A 60 3.46 -20.12 -6.53
C GLY A 60 4.82 -20.09 -5.82
N ARG A 61 5.80 -19.37 -6.41
CA ARG A 61 7.20 -19.30 -5.92
C ARG A 61 7.54 -17.99 -5.19
N SER A 62 6.58 -17.08 -5.06
CA SER A 62 6.78 -15.83 -4.32
C SER A 62 6.86 -16.12 -2.83
N ASP A 63 7.78 -15.44 -2.14
CA ASP A 63 7.81 -15.31 -0.69
C ASP A 63 7.02 -14.10 -0.19
N HIS A 64 6.47 -13.29 -1.11
CA HIS A 64 5.61 -12.15 -0.80
C HIS A 64 4.12 -12.51 -0.89
N VAL A 65 3.35 -11.99 0.06
CA VAL A 65 1.88 -11.98 0.11
C VAL A 65 1.34 -11.20 -1.08
N THR A 66 0.20 -11.63 -1.62
CA THR A 66 -0.52 -10.85 -2.63
C THR A 66 -1.47 -9.89 -1.91
N LEU A 67 -1.28 -8.59 -2.13
CA LEU A 67 -2.17 -7.54 -1.61
C LEU A 67 -3.28 -7.26 -2.64
N GLU A 68 -4.53 -7.46 -2.24
CA GLU A 68 -5.69 -7.06 -3.05
C GLU A 68 -6.32 -5.83 -2.40
N LEU A 69 -6.44 -4.74 -3.16
CA LEU A 69 -6.98 -3.47 -2.69
C LEU A 69 -8.19 -3.10 -3.53
N GLU A 70 -9.32 -2.85 -2.88
CA GLU A 70 -10.53 -2.35 -3.50
C GLU A 70 -10.67 -0.86 -3.19
N ILE A 71 -10.61 -0.03 -4.23
CA ILE A 71 -10.82 1.42 -4.15
C ILE A 71 -12.13 1.73 -4.88
N GLN A 72 -13.02 2.48 -4.23
CA GLN A 72 -14.20 3.03 -4.89
C GLN A 72 -13.83 4.34 -5.57
N GLU A 73 -14.22 4.50 -6.83
CA GLU A 73 -14.14 5.79 -7.49
C GLU A 73 -15.20 6.72 -6.91
N GLU A 74 -14.85 7.99 -6.69
CA GLU A 74 -15.82 9.03 -6.33
C GLU A 74 -16.82 9.17 -7.50
N ASP A 75 -18.12 9.22 -7.21
CA ASP A 75 -19.16 9.45 -8.22
C ASP A 75 -18.83 10.75 -8.97
N GLY A 76 -18.27 10.62 -10.17
CA GLY A 76 -17.94 11.75 -11.01
C GLY A 76 -19.16 12.65 -11.19
N ILE A 77 -18.97 13.97 -11.04
CA ILE A 77 -20.03 14.95 -11.23
C ILE A 77 -20.64 14.75 -12.63
N SER A 78 -21.80 14.09 -12.69
CA SER A 78 -22.57 13.92 -13.91
C SER A 78 -23.15 15.30 -14.27
N TYR A 79 -22.48 16.03 -15.15
CA TYR A 79 -23.12 17.14 -15.85
C TYR A 79 -24.27 16.56 -16.68
N ARG A 80 -25.51 16.75 -16.21
CA ARG A 80 -26.67 16.56 -17.07
C ARG A 80 -26.68 17.74 -18.02
N ASP A 81 -26.45 17.48 -19.30
CA ASP A 81 -26.75 18.46 -20.34
C ASP A 81 -28.27 18.67 -20.35
N ASP A 82 -28.73 19.83 -19.85
CA ASP A 82 -30.12 20.30 -19.93
C ASP A 82 -30.56 20.56 -21.39
#